data_AF-A0A954CN51-F1
#
_entry.id   AF-A0A954CN51-F1
#
_cell.length_a   1.000
_cell.length_b   1.000
_cell.length_c   1.000
_cell.angle_alpha   90.00
_cell.angle_beta   90.00
_cell.angle_gamma   90.00
#
_symmetry.space_group_name_H-M   'P 1'
#
loop_
_entity.id
_entity.type
_entity.pdbx_description
1 polymer ?
#
loop_
_entity_poly.entity_id
_entity_poly.type
_entity_poly.pdbx_seq_one_letter_code
_entity_poly.pdbx_strand_id
1 'polypeptide(L)'
;AEYFDGVATVHGDLFVDPDTGISVRGDHKHVRPGDLATLLRPDRERVLVVYQHAYRSHGYVKAILDKTRDAIDDSRIGLFAYDGGAAAMVFASRSRTRLSAMRRQLERITRSRIVT
;
A
#
# COMPACT_ATOMS: atom_id res chain seq x y z
N ALA A 1 12.09 -18.23 2.42
CA ALA A 1 12.65 -17.11 1.63
C ALA A 1 11.65 -15.98 1.74
N GLU A 2 12.04 -14.87 2.35
CA GLU A 2 11.16 -13.71 2.47
C GLU A 2 11.01 -13.11 1.07
N TYR A 3 9.78 -12.97 0.59
CA TYR A 3 9.44 -12.51 -0.76
C TYR A 3 10.12 -11.16 -1.11
N PHE A 4 10.55 -10.38 -0.10
CA PHE A 4 11.17 -9.07 -0.22
C PHE A 4 12.65 -8.99 0.16
N ASP A 5 13.36 -10.12 0.34
CA ASP A 5 14.76 -10.16 0.79
C ASP A 5 15.70 -9.26 -0.04
N GLY A 6 15.43 -9.10 -1.35
CA GLY A 6 16.20 -8.21 -2.24
C GLY A 6 15.73 -6.76 -2.32
N VAL A 7 14.52 -6.44 -1.85
CA VAL A 7 13.91 -5.10 -1.98
C VAL A 7 14.37 -4.16 -0.88
N ALA A 8 14.80 -4.70 0.27
CA ALA A 8 15.28 -3.90 1.40
C ALA A 8 16.50 -3.03 1.07
N THR A 9 17.28 -3.41 0.05
CA THR A 9 18.49 -2.72 -0.41
C THR A 9 18.19 -1.60 -1.41
N VAL A 10 17.02 -1.62 -2.06
CA VAL A 10 16.63 -0.63 -3.08
C VAL A 10 16.43 0.75 -2.44
N HIS A 11 17.04 1.77 -3.04
CA HIS A 11 16.88 3.17 -2.66
C HIS A 11 15.73 3.83 -3.44
N GLY A 12 15.01 4.75 -2.80
CA GLY A 12 13.90 5.47 -3.41
C GLY A 12 12.53 4.88 -3.10
N ASP A 13 11.53 5.34 -3.86
CA ASP A 13 10.15 4.88 -3.77
C ASP A 13 10.00 3.48 -4.37
N LEU A 14 9.04 2.71 -3.86
CA LEU A 14 8.82 1.31 -4.22
C LEU A 14 7.44 1.15 -4.85
N PHE A 15 7.40 0.44 -5.97
CA PHE A 15 6.18 -0.09 -6.56
C PHE A 15 6.23 -1.61 -6.49
N VAL A 16 5.24 -2.22 -5.85
CA VAL A 16 5.15 -3.66 -5.65
C VAL A 16 3.89 -4.15 -6.36
N ASP A 17 4.08 -5.06 -7.31
CA ASP A 17 3.01 -5.75 -8.03
C ASP A 17 3.07 -7.25 -7.73
N PRO A 18 2.52 -7.68 -6.58
CA PRO A 18 2.40 -9.09 -6.29
C PRO A 18 1.16 -9.61 -7.02
N ASP A 19 1.23 -10.84 -7.55
CA ASP A 19 0.17 -11.48 -8.35
C ASP A 19 -1.26 -11.30 -7.77
N THR A 20 -1.38 -11.12 -6.45
CA THR A 20 -2.64 -11.08 -5.73
C THR A 20 -2.79 -9.96 -4.68
N GLY A 21 -1.88 -8.98 -4.64
CA GLY A 21 -1.98 -7.79 -3.75
C GLY A 21 -1.59 -8.00 -2.28
N ILE A 22 -2.20 -7.21 -1.38
CA ILE A 22 -2.05 -7.34 0.08
C ILE A 22 -2.97 -8.44 0.60
N SER A 23 -2.43 -9.42 1.33
CA SER A 23 -3.21 -10.46 2.00
C SER A 23 -3.12 -10.37 3.50
N VAL A 24 -4.28 -10.23 4.12
CA VAL A 24 -4.46 -10.35 5.57
C VAL A 24 -4.61 -11.82 6.00
N ARG A 25 -4.77 -12.75 5.04
CA ARG A 25 -4.90 -14.19 5.33
C ARG A 25 -3.55 -14.92 5.37
N GLY A 26 -2.45 -14.24 5.04
CA GLY A 26 -1.09 -14.75 5.25
C GLY A 26 -0.56 -15.69 4.16
N ASP A 27 -1.21 -15.76 3.00
CA ASP A 27 -0.70 -16.56 1.88
C ASP A 27 0.64 -16.00 1.39
N HIS A 28 1.58 -16.89 1.08
CA HIS A 28 3.00 -16.63 0.84
C HIS A 28 3.28 -15.89 -0.48
N LYS A 29 2.26 -15.72 -1.32
CA LYS A 29 2.31 -15.02 -2.62
C LYS A 29 1.87 -13.55 -2.54
N HIS A 30 1.61 -13.04 -1.34
CA HIS A 30 1.05 -11.72 -1.13
C HIS A 30 1.92 -10.88 -0.21
N VAL A 31 1.79 -9.56 -0.35
CA VAL A 31 2.31 -8.62 0.65
C VAL A 31 1.50 -8.80 1.93
N ARG A 32 2.17 -9.03 3.06
CA ARG A 32 1.55 -9.01 4.39
C ARG A 32 1.59 -7.59 4.95
N PRO A 33 0.63 -7.19 5.81
CA PRO A 33 0.69 -5.88 6.48
C PRO A 33 2.03 -5.60 7.18
N GLY A 34 2.62 -6.60 7.84
CA GLY A 34 3.92 -6.48 8.49
C GLY A 34 5.07 -6.16 7.52
N ASP A 35 4.99 -6.63 6.27
CA ASP A 35 6.02 -6.36 5.25
C ASP A 35 6.07 -4.87 4.89
N LEU A 36 4.94 -4.15 4.97
CA LEU A 36 4.91 -2.70 4.71
C LEU A 36 5.78 -1.94 5.72
N ALA A 37 5.79 -2.35 6.99
CA ALA A 37 6.61 -1.70 8.01
C ALA A 37 8.11 -1.90 7.75
N THR A 38 8.49 -3.11 7.32
CA THR A 38 9.86 -3.45 6.93
C THR A 38 10.29 -2.69 5.67
N LEU A 39 9.42 -2.64 4.65
CA LEU A 39 9.69 -1.94 3.40
C LEU A 39 9.76 -0.42 3.58
N LEU A 40 9.00 0.14 4.52
CA LEU A 40 9.02 1.56 4.87
C LEU A 40 9.99 1.88 6.00
N ARG A 41 11.20 1.31 6.01
CA ARG A 41 12.22 1.53 7.07
C ARG A 41 12.25 2.97 7.62
N PRO A 42 12.35 3.18 8.95
CA PRO A 42 12.27 4.50 9.58
C PRO A 42 13.32 5.52 9.10
N ASP A 43 14.48 5.06 8.65
CA ASP A 43 15.60 5.87 8.19
C ASP A 43 15.44 6.38 6.74
N ARG A 44 14.33 6.06 6.07
CA ARG A 44 14.10 6.42 4.67
C ARG A 44 12.74 7.08 4.48
N GLU A 45 12.75 8.29 3.92
CA GLU A 45 11.53 8.93 3.44
C GLU A 45 11.14 8.40 2.06
N ARG A 46 10.47 7.25 2.03
CA ARG A 46 9.97 6.65 0.79
C ARG A 46 8.46 6.49 0.77
N VAL A 47 7.92 6.37 -0.43
CA VAL A 47 6.55 5.93 -0.69
C VAL A 47 6.60 4.49 -1.15
N LEU A 48 5.71 3.67 -0.61
CA LEU A 48 5.42 2.35 -1.10
C LEU A 48 4.04 2.37 -1.76
N VAL A 49 3.97 1.86 -2.98
CA VAL A 49 2.73 1.65 -3.72
C VAL A 49 2.59 0.15 -3.96
N VAL A 50 1.47 -0.41 -3.52
CA VAL A 50 1.16 -1.82 -3.73
C VAL A 50 -0.01 -1.92 -4.70
N TYR A 51 0.20 -2.57 -5.84
CA TYR A 51 -0.86 -2.91 -6.76
C TYR A 51 -1.78 -3.97 -6.14
N GLN A 52 -3.08 -3.77 -6.29
CA GLN A 52 -4.12 -4.66 -5.80
C GLN A 52 -5.07 -4.97 -6.95
N HIS A 53 -5.01 -6.19 -7.47
CA HIS A 53 -5.99 -6.64 -8.45
C HIS A 53 -7.40 -6.65 -7.82
N ALA A 54 -8.28 -5.76 -8.28
CA ALA A 54 -9.54 -5.43 -7.62
C ALA A 54 -10.74 -6.21 -8.17
N TYR A 55 -10.53 -7.45 -8.61
CA TYR A 55 -11.61 -8.28 -9.21
C TYR A 55 -12.73 -8.66 -8.22
N ARG A 56 -12.60 -8.32 -6.94
CA ARG A 56 -13.58 -8.69 -5.91
C ARG A 56 -14.26 -7.43 -5.41
N SER A 57 -15.48 -7.21 -5.87
CA SER A 57 -16.57 -6.39 -5.27
C SER A 57 -16.20 -5.05 -4.61
N HIS A 58 -17.00 -4.02 -4.92
CA HIS A 58 -17.03 -2.74 -4.19
C HIS A 58 -16.95 -2.96 -2.67
N GLY A 59 -15.96 -2.32 -2.01
CA GLY A 59 -15.72 -2.42 -0.55
C GLY A 59 -14.54 -3.31 -0.15
N TYR A 60 -14.04 -4.18 -1.03
CA TYR A 60 -12.87 -5.02 -0.74
C TYR A 60 -11.60 -4.20 -0.44
N VAL A 61 -11.37 -3.14 -1.22
CA VAL A 61 -10.22 -2.24 -1.04
C VAL A 61 -10.25 -1.57 0.32
N LYS A 62 -11.43 -1.10 0.76
CA LYS A 62 -11.60 -0.52 2.10
C LYS A 62 -11.31 -1.54 3.19
N ALA A 63 -11.85 -2.76 3.06
CA ALA A 63 -11.61 -3.82 4.02
C ALA A 63 -10.13 -4.23 4.11
N ILE A 64 -9.39 -4.24 2.99
CA ILE A 64 -7.93 -4.43 3.00
C ILE A 64 -7.25 -3.27 3.73
N LEU A 65 -7.62 -2.03 3.40
CA LEU A 65 -7.00 -0.84 3.98
C LEU A 65 -7.18 -0.81 5.50
N ASP A 66 -8.41 -1.04 5.98
CA ASP A 66 -8.74 -1.08 7.41
C ASP A 66 -7.92 -2.18 8.12
N LYS A 67 -7.95 -3.41 7.58
CA LYS A 67 -7.18 -4.52 8.15
C LYS A 67 -5.67 -4.32 8.11
N THR A 68 -5.18 -3.64 7.07
CA THR A 68 -3.76 -3.30 6.95
C THR A 68 -3.36 -2.29 8.01
N ARG A 69 -4.22 -1.30 8.29
CA ARG A 69 -4.01 -0.37 9.41
C ARG A 69 -4.02 -1.08 10.75
N ASP A 70 -4.99 -1.96 10.99
CA ASP A 70 -5.09 -2.69 12.26
C ASP A 70 -3.88 -3.60 12.51
N ALA A 71 -3.28 -4.12 11.44
CA ALA A 71 -2.15 -5.03 11.53
C ALA A 71 -0.77 -4.33 11.52
N ILE A 72 -0.70 -3.04 11.17
CA ILE A 72 0.56 -2.28 11.25
C ILE A 72 0.66 -1.62 12.62
N ASP A 73 1.56 -2.15 13.44
CA ASP A 73 1.91 -1.58 14.74
C ASP A 73 2.89 -0.38 14.61
N ASP A 74 2.53 0.60 13.76
CA ASP A 74 3.30 1.83 13.61
C ASP A 74 2.43 3.00 13.15
N SER A 75 2.01 3.83 14.09
CA SER A 75 1.15 5.00 13.89
C SER A 75 1.76 6.11 13.01
N ARG A 76 3.05 6.02 12.71
CA ARG A 76 3.74 6.96 11.81
C ARG A 76 3.50 6.64 10.35
N ILE A 77 3.12 5.40 10.02
CA ILE A 77 2.81 4.99 8.65
C ILE A 77 1.39 5.48 8.30
N GLY A 78 1.33 6.44 7.39
CA GLY A 78 0.09 6.84 6.75
C GLY A 78 -0.26 5.88 5.62
N LEU A 79 -1.56 5.65 5.43
CA LEU A 79 -2.12 4.77 4.41
C LEU A 79 -3.34 5.40 3.74
N PHE A 80 -3.44 5.28 2.42
CA PHE A 80 -4.69 5.45 1.68
C PHE A 80 -4.74 4.48 0.50
N ALA A 81 -5.92 4.28 -0.09
CA ALA A 81 -6.05 3.50 -1.30
C ALA A 81 -6.74 4.29 -2.41
N TYR A 82 -6.34 4.01 -3.64
CA TYR A 82 -7.01 4.43 -4.85
C TYR A 82 -7.79 3.23 -5.40
N ASP A 83 -9.07 3.40 -5.67
CA ASP A 83 -9.90 2.38 -6.34
C ASP A 83 -10.26 2.87 -7.75
N GLY A 84 -9.65 2.23 -8.76
CA GLY A 84 -9.88 2.49 -10.17
C GLY A 84 -10.92 1.55 -10.81
N GLY A 85 -11.62 0.74 -10.03
CA GLY A 85 -12.62 -0.24 -10.49
C GLY A 85 -12.01 -1.54 -11.02
N ALA A 86 -11.11 -1.46 -12.01
CA ALA A 86 -10.42 -2.64 -12.54
C ALA A 86 -9.21 -3.05 -11.67
N ALA A 87 -8.56 -2.04 -11.08
CA ALA A 87 -7.42 -2.21 -10.19
C ALA A 87 -7.52 -1.19 -9.05
N ALA A 88 -6.97 -1.57 -7.92
CA ALA A 88 -6.76 -0.70 -6.79
C ALA A 88 -5.26 -0.58 -6.50
N MET A 89 -4.88 0.49 -5.82
CA MET A 89 -3.51 0.70 -5.37
C MET A 89 -3.55 1.16 -3.91
N VAL A 90 -2.70 0.58 -3.08
CA VAL A 90 -2.52 1.01 -1.69
C VAL A 90 -1.22 1.81 -1.60
N PHE A 91 -1.33 3.03 -1.10
CA PHE A 91 -0.22 3.95 -0.89
C PHE A 91 0.12 4.02 0.58
N ALA A 92 1.40 3.85 0.90
CA ALA A 92 1.92 3.85 2.25
C ALA A 92 3.18 4.71 2.35
N SER A 93 3.30 5.52 3.41
CA SER A 93 4.52 6.27 3.68
C SER A 93 4.58 6.73 5.13
N ARG A 94 5.79 6.87 5.68
CA ARG A 94 6.01 7.56 6.95
C ARG A 94 5.94 9.10 6.81
N SER A 95 6.13 9.62 5.60
CA SER A 95 6.02 11.06 5.32
C SER A 95 4.57 11.43 5.00
N ARG A 96 3.85 11.92 6.01
CA ARG A 96 2.45 12.37 5.86
C ARG A 96 2.30 13.48 4.82
N THR A 97 3.28 14.35 4.70
CA THR A 97 3.32 15.43 3.69
C THR A 97 3.38 14.86 2.27
N ARG A 98 4.31 13.92 2.00
CA ARG A 98 4.42 13.27 0.68
C ARG A 98 3.16 12.49 0.34
N LEU A 99 2.65 11.72 1.30
CA LEU A 99 1.44 10.92 1.11
C LEU A 99 0.22 11.81 0.79
N SER A 100 0.06 12.93 1.49
CA SER A 100 -1.02 13.90 1.23
C SER A 100 -0.88 14.58 -0.13
N ALA A 101 0.35 14.91 -0.54
CA ALA A 101 0.61 15.49 -1.85
C ALA A 101 0.24 14.51 -2.98
N MET A 102 0.61 13.24 -2.85
CA MET A 102 0.24 12.20 -3.81
C MET A 102 -1.26 12.00 -3.91
N ARG A 103 -1.95 11.93 -2.76
CA ARG A 103 -3.40 11.84 -2.72
C ARG A 103 -4.05 12.98 -3.52
N ARG A 104 -3.65 14.23 -3.27
CA ARG A 104 -4.18 15.39 -4.02
C ARG A 104 -3.91 15.31 -5.51
N GLN A 105 -2.73 14.81 -5.92
CA GLN A 105 -2.43 14.61 -7.33
C GLN A 105 -3.31 13.54 -7.97
N LEU A 106 -3.53 12.42 -7.28
CA LEU A 106 -4.44 11.36 -7.74
C LEU A 106 -5.89 11.86 -7.86
N GLU A 107 -6.36 12.62 -6.88
CA GLU A 107 -7.69 13.26 -6.90
C GLU A 107 -7.84 14.23 -8.08
N ARG A 108 -6.75 14.89 -8.50
CA ARG A 108 -6.76 15.82 -9.64
C ARG A 108 -6.81 15.10 -10.99
N ILE A 109 -6.08 14.00 -11.14
CA ILE A 109 -5.94 13.31 -12.44
C ILE A 109 -6.98 12.21 -12.64
N THR A 110 -7.65 11.77 -11.58
CA THR A 110 -8.67 10.70 -11.65
C THR A 110 -10.03 11.26 -11.28
N ARG A 111 -11.09 10.81 -11.97
CA ARG A 111 -12.49 11.03 -11.55
C ARG A 111 -12.95 9.95 -10.54
N SER A 112 -12.01 9.20 -9.98
CA SER A 112 -12.24 7.97 -9.24
C SER A 112 -12.33 8.21 -7.73
N ARG A 113 -12.65 7.15 -6.97
CA ARG A 113 -12.82 7.22 -5.52
C ARG A 113 -11.49 6.96 -4.80
N ILE A 114 -11.04 7.95 -4.03
CA ILE A 114 -10.02 7.71 -2.99
C ILE A 114 -10.71 7.07 -1.79
N VAL A 115 -10.13 5.97 -1.32
CA VAL A 115 -10.55 5.25 -0.13
C VAL A 115 -9.57 5.59 0.98
N THR A 116 -10.13 6.05 2.10
CA THR A 116 -9.39 6.39 3.31
C THR A 116 -9.92 5.67 4.50
#